data_AF-A0A4Y2WWT9-F1
#
_entry.id   AF-A0A4Y2WWT9-F1
#
_cell.length_a   1.000
_cell.length_b   1.000
_cell.length_c   1.000
_cell.angle_alpha   90.00
_cell.angle_beta   90.00
_cell.angle_gamma   90.00
#
_symmetry.space_group_name_H-M   'P 1'
#
loop_
_entity.id
_entity.type
_entity.pdbx_description
1 polymer ?
#
loop_
_entity_poly.entity_id
_entity_poly.type
_entity_poly.pdbx_seq_one_letter_code
_entity_poly.pdbx_strand_id
1 'polypeptide(L)'
;MDTNEVVEGLHEIELRDITKEGHPKGAPDQFKLLQVLGQGSFGKVFLVKKVVGPDAGALYAMKVLKKATLKVRDRMRTKMERDILADIRHPFIVKLHYGI
;
A
#
# COMPACT_ATOMS: atom_id res chain seq x y z
N MET A 1 -4.10 -25.14 33.48
CA MET A 1 -3.77 -23.93 34.26
C MET A 1 -2.27 -23.70 34.19
N ASP A 2 -1.70 -23.59 33.00
CA ASP A 2 -1.88 -22.56 31.94
C ASP A 2 -0.91 -21.41 32.14
N THR A 3 0.14 -21.41 31.34
CA THR A 3 0.83 -20.19 30.92
C THR A 3 1.31 -20.24 29.46
N ASN A 4 1.09 -21.35 28.73
CA ASN A 4 1.62 -21.55 27.37
C ASN A 4 0.60 -21.40 26.23
N GLU A 5 -0.65 -21.03 26.50
CA GLU A 5 -1.69 -20.90 25.46
C GLU A 5 -1.99 -19.46 24.99
N VAL A 6 -1.36 -18.42 25.55
CA VAL A 6 -1.72 -17.01 25.21
C VAL A 6 -0.85 -16.39 24.10
N VAL A 7 0.07 -17.15 23.49
CA VAL A 7 0.83 -16.68 22.31
C VAL A 7 0.29 -17.28 21.00
N GLU A 8 -0.93 -17.82 21.02
CA GLU A 8 -1.68 -18.07 19.80
C GLU A 8 -2.32 -16.77 19.31
N GLY A 9 -1.84 -16.26 18.17
CA GLY A 9 -2.45 -15.14 17.49
C GLY A 9 -1.53 -13.96 17.25
N LEU A 10 -0.31 -14.21 16.72
CA LEU A 10 0.25 -13.27 15.75
C LEU A 10 -0.73 -13.22 14.58
N HIS A 11 -1.79 -12.42 14.71
CA HIS A 11 -2.73 -12.13 13.66
C HIS A 11 -1.92 -11.55 12.52
N GLU A 12 -1.64 -12.37 11.53
CA GLU A 12 -1.07 -11.92 10.28
C GLU A 12 -2.09 -10.98 9.66
N ILE A 13 -1.84 -9.67 9.78
CA ILE A 13 -2.68 -8.65 9.18
C ILE A 13 -2.44 -8.73 7.68
N GLU A 14 -3.27 -9.51 6.99
CA GLU A 14 -3.30 -9.53 5.54
C GLU A 14 -3.73 -8.16 5.00
N LEU A 15 -2.87 -7.53 4.22
CA LEU A 15 -3.22 -6.35 3.47
C LEU A 15 -4.11 -6.80 2.30
N ARG A 16 -5.43 -6.66 2.44
CA ARG A 16 -6.39 -6.72 1.31
C ARG A 16 -5.93 -5.89 0.10
N ASP A 17 -6.10 -6.47 -1.08
CA ASP A 17 -5.88 -5.80 -2.37
C ASP A 17 -6.86 -4.63 -2.56
N ILE A 18 -6.35 -3.48 -3.00
CA ILE A 18 -7.16 -2.30 -3.35
C ILE A 18 -7.05 -2.09 -4.85
N THR A 19 -8.20 -1.95 -5.50
CA THR A 19 -8.28 -1.67 -6.93
C THR A 19 -9.23 -0.49 -7.15
N LYS A 20 -8.81 0.46 -7.98
CA LYS A 20 -9.64 1.60 -8.40
C LYS A 20 -10.89 1.08 -9.13
N GLU A 21 -12.05 1.61 -8.80
CA GLU A 21 -13.33 1.23 -9.42
C GLU A 21 -13.25 1.31 -10.95
N GLY A 22 -13.75 0.27 -11.64
CA GLY A 22 -13.70 0.14 -13.10
C GLY A 22 -12.31 -0.12 -13.70
N HIS A 23 -11.29 -0.39 -12.89
CA HIS A 23 -9.94 -0.71 -13.35
C HIS A 23 -9.57 -2.16 -13.02
N PRO A 24 -8.69 -2.80 -13.82
CA PRO A 24 -8.14 -4.11 -13.47
C PRO A 24 -7.25 -4.02 -12.22
N LYS A 25 -7.05 -5.16 -11.57
CA LYS A 25 -6.14 -5.29 -10.41
C LYS A 25 -4.78 -4.67 -10.75
N GLY A 26 -4.27 -3.85 -9.82
CA GLY A 26 -2.95 -3.25 -9.98
C GLY A 26 -1.87 -4.32 -9.89
N ALA A 27 -0.94 -4.31 -10.85
CA ALA A 27 0.27 -5.14 -10.82
C ALA A 27 1.50 -4.25 -11.06
N PRO A 28 2.67 -4.56 -10.47
CA PRO A 28 3.84 -3.67 -10.54
C PRO A 28 4.34 -3.38 -11.96
N ASP A 29 4.22 -4.35 -12.87
CA ASP A 29 4.60 -4.27 -14.29
C ASP A 29 3.73 -3.30 -15.11
N GLN A 30 2.55 -2.92 -14.60
CA GLN A 30 1.67 -1.92 -15.20
C GLN A 30 2.13 -0.48 -14.97
N PHE A 31 3.24 -0.27 -14.25
CA PHE A 31 3.76 1.03 -13.88
C PHE A 31 5.22 1.19 -14.30
N LYS A 32 5.50 2.24 -15.09
CA LYS A 32 6.87 2.65 -15.42
C LYS A 32 7.42 3.55 -14.32
N LEU A 33 8.52 3.14 -13.70
CA LEU A 33 9.30 3.96 -12.77
C LEU A 33 9.91 5.17 -13.51
N LEU A 34 9.73 6.37 -12.97
CA LEU A 34 10.27 7.61 -13.53
C LEU A 34 11.36 8.21 -12.66
N GLN A 35 11.04 8.53 -11.40
CA GLN A 35 11.97 9.18 -10.48
C GLN A 35 11.65 8.81 -9.02
N VAL A 36 12.60 9.08 -8.13
CA VAL A 36 12.39 8.97 -6.69
C VAL A 36 11.80 10.29 -6.18
N LEU A 37 10.65 10.24 -5.52
CA LEU A 37 10.03 11.42 -4.89
C LEU A 37 10.53 11.62 -3.46
N GLY A 38 10.88 10.54 -2.75
CA GLY A 38 11.40 10.62 -1.40
C GLY A 38 11.75 9.27 -0.80
N GLN A 39 12.45 9.31 0.33
CA GLN A 39 12.82 8.14 1.12
C GLN A 39 12.48 8.42 2.58
N GLY A 40 11.56 7.64 3.14
CA GLY A 40 11.15 7.73 4.54
C GLY A 40 11.52 6.48 5.33
N SER A 41 11.18 6.48 6.62
CA SER A 41 11.37 5.35 7.52
C SER A 41 10.67 4.06 7.07
N PHE A 42 9.54 4.20 6.36
CA PHE A 42 8.72 3.07 5.89
C PHE A 42 9.04 2.60 4.47
N GLY A 43 9.92 3.28 3.73
CA GLY A 43 10.28 2.88 2.38
C GLY A 43 10.55 4.04 1.42
N LYS A 44 10.84 3.69 0.17
CA LYS A 44 11.09 4.64 -0.91
C LYS A 44 9.79 4.90 -1.68
N VAL A 45 9.56 6.16 -2.03
CA VAL A 45 8.43 6.61 -2.84
C VAL A 45 8.93 6.98 -4.22
N PHE A 46 8.31 6.42 -5.24
CA PHE A 46 8.64 6.66 -6.64
C PHE A 46 7.50 7.38 -7.35
N LEU A 47 7.83 8.31 -8.24
CA LEU A 47 6.92 8.75 -9.28
C LEU A 47 6.88 7.67 -10.34
N VAL A 48 5.68 7.20 -10.66
CA VAL A 48 5.45 6.18 -11.68
C VAL A 48 4.40 6.66 -12.68
N LYS A 49 4.45 6.13 -13.89
CA LYS A 49 3.43 6.35 -14.92
C LYS A 49 2.73 5.04 -15.23
N LYS A 50 1.40 5.01 -15.14
CA LYS A 50 0.60 3.85 -15.57
C LYS A 50 0.77 3.66 -17.08
N VAL A 51 1.08 2.45 -17.53
CA VAL A 51 1.31 2.16 -18.95
C VAL A 51 0.17 1.42 -19.63
N VAL A 52 -0.79 0.87 -18.87
CA VAL A 52 -1.92 0.09 -19.39
C VAL A 52 -3.23 0.43 -18.66
N GLY A 53 -4.35 0.10 -19.30
CA GLY A 53 -5.70 0.25 -18.74
C GLY A 53 -6.31 1.64 -18.91
N PRO A 54 -7.49 1.89 -18.31
CA PRO A 54 -8.26 3.12 -18.52
C PRO A 54 -7.57 4.41 -18.08
N ASP A 55 -6.61 4.32 -17.16
CA ASP A 55 -5.80 5.42 -16.65
C ASP A 55 -4.36 5.40 -17.18
N ALA A 56 -4.12 4.73 -18.31
CA ALA A 56 -2.82 4.78 -18.98
C ALA A 56 -2.40 6.23 -19.24
N GLY A 57 -1.14 6.54 -18.93
CA GLY A 57 -0.61 7.90 -18.99
C GLY A 57 -0.64 8.66 -17.66
N ALA A 58 -1.50 8.27 -16.72
CA ALA A 58 -1.60 8.93 -15.41
C ALA A 58 -0.33 8.74 -14.57
N LEU A 59 0.01 9.77 -13.82
CA LEU A 59 1.11 9.78 -12.85
C LEU A 59 0.62 9.39 -11.47
N TYR A 60 1.40 8.58 -10.77
CA TYR A 60 1.13 8.10 -9.42
C TYR A 60 2.38 8.15 -8.54
N ALA A 61 2.18 8.23 -7.22
CA ALA A 61 3.22 7.96 -6.24
C ALA A 61 3.13 6.49 -5.77
N MET A 62 4.21 5.74 -5.94
CA MET A 62 4.31 4.33 -5.52
C MET A 62 5.23 4.21 -4.31
N LYS A 63 4.65 3.83 -3.16
CA LYS A 63 5.40 3.50 -1.94
C LYS A 63 5.70 2.01 -1.92
N VAL A 64 6.98 1.63 -1.96
CA VAL A 64 7.40 0.22 -1.92
C VAL A 64 7.75 -0.16 -0.49
N LEU A 65 7.01 -1.11 0.08
CA LEU A 65 7.19 -1.62 1.44
C LEU A 65 7.84 -3.02 1.39
N LYS A 66 8.88 -3.26 2.19
CA LYS A 66 9.53 -4.60 2.28
C LYS A 66 8.74 -5.50 3.22
N LYS A 67 8.02 -6.51 2.69
CA LYS A 67 7.21 -7.47 3.47
C LYS A 67 7.99 -8.19 4.60
N ALA A 68 9.27 -8.50 4.38
CA ALA A 68 10.11 -9.19 5.37
C ALA A 68 10.62 -8.30 6.53
N THR A 69 10.47 -6.98 6.45
CA THR A 69 11.06 -6.03 7.42
C THR A 69 10.01 -5.27 8.24
N LEU A 70 8.72 -5.44 7.95
CA LEU A 70 7.65 -4.82 8.71
C LEU A 70 7.47 -5.57 10.03
N LYS A 71 8.02 -5.01 11.11
CA LYS A 71 7.70 -5.42 12.48
C LYS A 71 6.18 -5.32 12.67
N VAL A 72 5.59 -6.11 13.57
CA VAL A 72 4.14 -6.13 13.82
C VAL A 72 3.55 -4.73 14.00
N ARG A 73 4.28 -3.82 14.68
CA ARG A 73 3.90 -2.41 14.84
C ARG A 73 3.84 -1.62 13.53
N ASP A 74 4.77 -1.87 12.60
CA ASP A 74 4.81 -1.21 11.30
C ASP A 74 3.72 -1.76 10.35
N ARG A 75 3.36 -3.05 10.49
CA ARG A 75 2.20 -3.63 9.80
C ARG A 75 0.89 -2.98 10.23
N MET A 76 0.67 -2.79 11.55
CA MET A 76 -0.51 -2.09 12.07
C MET A 76 -0.59 -0.64 11.57
N ARG A 77 0.53 0.09 11.59
CA ARG A 77 0.59 1.46 11.04
C ARG A 77 0.27 1.51 9.56
N THR A 78 0.81 0.58 8.77
CA THR A 78 0.53 0.46 7.33
C THR A 78 -0.95 0.18 7.08
N LYS A 79 -1.55 -0.71 7.87
CA LYS A 79 -2.99 -1.02 7.78
C LYS A 79 -3.84 0.21 8.08
N MET A 80 -3.56 0.92 9.18
CA MET A 80 -4.27 2.16 9.54
C MET A 80 -4.13 3.24 8.45
N GLU A 81 -2.91 3.51 7.98
CA GLU A 81 -2.66 4.47 6.90
C GLU A 81 -3.50 4.11 5.68
N ARG A 82 -3.49 2.83 5.28
CA ARG A 82 -4.28 2.35 4.15
C ARG A 82 -5.78 2.50 4.35
N ASP A 83 -6.32 2.11 5.51
CA ASP A 83 -7.75 2.16 5.79
C ASP A 83 -8.24 3.63 5.78
N ILE A 84 -7.45 4.57 6.33
CA ILE A 84 -7.71 6.02 6.25
C ILE A 84 -7.75 6.50 4.79
N LEU A 85 -6.78 6.10 3.96
CA LEU A 85 -6.67 6.54 2.56
C LEU A 85 -7.68 5.87 1.62
N ALA A 86 -8.28 4.75 2.04
CA ALA A 86 -9.34 4.06 1.30
C ALA A 86 -10.71 4.70 1.55
N ASP A 87 -11.02 5.04 2.82
CA ASP A 87 -12.35 5.50 3.22
C ASP A 87 -12.54 7.02 3.05
N ILE A 88 -11.47 7.81 3.13
CA ILE A 88 -11.59 9.28 3.11
C ILE A 88 -11.47 9.83 1.69
N ARG A 89 -12.51 10.56 1.27
CA ARG A 89 -12.48 11.45 0.10
C ARG A 89 -12.50 12.90 0.57
N HIS A 90 -11.33 13.54 0.56
CA HIS A 90 -11.18 14.93 0.98
C HIS A 90 -10.20 15.67 0.07
N PRO A 91 -10.44 16.95 -0.30
CA PRO A 91 -9.57 17.70 -1.23
C PRO A 91 -8.11 17.82 -0.77
N PHE A 92 -7.82 17.64 0.51
CA PHE A 92 -6.47 17.73 1.08
C PHE A 92 -5.87 16.38 1.54
N ILE A 93 -6.54 15.26 1.25
CA ILE A 93 -6.07 13.93 1.64
C ILE A 93 -5.84 13.11 0.37
N VAL A 94 -4.65 12.51 0.28
CA VAL A 94 -4.27 11.69 -0.87
C VAL A 94 -5.11 10.40 -0.91
N LYS A 95 -5.48 9.94 -2.11
CA LYS A 95 -6.28 8.72 -2.27
C LYS A 95 -5.39 7.54 -2.63
N LEU A 96 -5.64 6.39 -2.03
CA LEU A 96 -5.02 5.14 -2.46
C LEU A 96 -5.80 4.53 -3.64
N HIS A 97 -5.15 4.44 -4.80
CA HIS A 97 -5.78 3.90 -6.02
C HIS A 97 -5.53 2.40 -6.23
N TYR A 98 -4.35 1.91 -5.85
CA TYR A 98 -3.94 0.52 -6.01
C TYR A 98 -3.15 0.08 -4.78
N GLY A 99 -3.38 -1.13 -4.28
CA GLY A 99 -2.65 -1.72 -3.16
C GLY A 99 -2.55 -3.25 -3.30
N ILE A 100 -1.38 -3.82 -2.99
CA ILE A 100 -0.98 -5.24 -3.11
C ILE A 100 -0.19 -5.64 -1.84
#